data_AF-A0A2N9B604-F1
#
_entry.id   AF-A0A2N9B604-F1
#
_cell.length_a   1.000
_cell.length_b   1.000
_cell.length_c   1.000
_cell.angle_alpha   90.00
_cell.angle_beta   90.00
_cell.angle_gamma   90.00
#
_symmetry.space_group_name_H-M   'P 1'
#
loop_
_entity.id
_entity.type
_entity.pdbx_description
1 polymer ?
#
loop_
_entity_poly.entity_id
_entity_poly.type
_entity_poly.pdbx_seq_one_letter_code
_entity_poly.pdbx_strand_id
1 'polypeptide(L)' 'MPGFLREVALLRANLDLITATTERPRGLAERRDQLDSRLRNIEATARRALVSGAGVLIW' A
#
# COMPACT_ATOMS: atom_id res chain seq x y z
N MET A 1 1.33 15.00 4.49
CA MET A 1 0.88 14.09 3.40
C MET A 1 -0.56 13.55 3.57
N PRO A 2 -1.62 14.37 3.62
CA PRO A 2 -3.00 13.85 3.65
C PRO A 2 -3.44 13.18 2.34
N GLY A 3 -3.01 13.71 1.18
CA GLY A 3 -3.34 13.15 -0.14
C GLY A 3 -2.80 11.74 -0.34
N PHE A 4 -1.53 11.53 -0.01
CA PHE A 4 -0.90 10.21 -0.09
C PHE A 4 -1.57 9.15 0.79
N LEU A 5 -1.94 9.48 2.04
CA LEU A 5 -2.67 8.54 2.90
C LEU A 5 -4.06 8.19 2.35
N ARG A 6 -4.72 9.14 1.67
CA ARG A 6 -6.00 8.89 0.98
C ARG A 6 -5.83 7.93 -0.20
N GLU A 7 -4.76 8.09 -0.97
CA GLU A 7 -4.42 7.16 -2.06
C GLU A 7 -4.14 5.76 -1.53
N VAL A 8 -3.35 5.63 -0.44
CA VAL A 8 -3.10 4.33 0.21
C VAL A 8 -4.41 3.70 0.68
N ALA A 9 -5.32 4.47 1.28
CA ALA A 9 -6.64 3.98 1.68
C ALA A 9 -7.48 3.49 0.47
N LEU A 10 -7.42 4.19 -0.67
CA LEU A 10 -8.08 3.78 -1.90
C LEU A 10 -7.53 2.46 -2.43
N LEU A 11 -6.21 2.28 -2.42
CA LEU A 11 -5.56 1.03 -2.84
C LEU A 11 -5.97 -0.14 -1.93
N ARG A 12 -6.05 0.09 -0.62
CA ARG A 12 -6.52 -0.94 0.34
C ARG A 12 -7.98 -1.33 0.11
N ALA A 13 -8.85 -0.35 -0.16
CA ALA A 13 -10.26 -0.61 -0.44
C ALA A 13 -10.48 -1.44 -1.71
N ASN A 14 -9.53 -1.38 -2.66
CA ASN A 14 -9.61 -2.07 -3.94
C ASN A 14 -8.58 -3.22 -4.07
N LEU A 15 -8.06 -3.72 -2.94
CA LEU A 15 -6.95 -4.68 -2.92
C LEU A 15 -7.24 -5.96 -3.71
N ASP A 16 -8.47 -6.48 -3.62
CA ASP A 16 -8.86 -7.71 -4.31
C ASP A 16 -8.90 -7.50 -5.84
N LEU A 17 -9.41 -6.36 -6.29
CA LEU A 17 -9.41 -5.97 -7.71
C LEU A 17 -7.99 -5.79 -8.24
N ILE A 18 -7.10 -5.14 -7.48
CA ILE A 18 -5.70 -4.95 -7.86
C ILE A 18 -4.98 -6.29 -7.93
N THR A 19 -5.25 -7.19 -6.97
CA THR A 19 -4.67 -8.53 -6.93
C THR A 19 -5.07 -9.34 -8.17
N ALA A 20 -6.33 -9.27 -8.59
CA ALA A 20 -6.85 -10.01 -9.74
C ALA A 20 -6.35 -9.48 -11.10
N THR A 21 -6.03 -8.18 -11.20
CA THR A 21 -5.67 -7.52 -12.46
C THR A 21 -4.17 -7.35 -12.67
N THR A 22 -3.34 -7.60 -11.65
CA THR A 22 -1.88 -7.50 -11.75
C THR A 22 -1.27 -8.87 -12.07
N GLU A 23 -1.10 -9.18 -13.35
CA GLU A 23 -0.52 -10.45 -13.82
C GLU A 23 0.92 -10.65 -13.33
N ARG A 24 1.14 -11.67 -12.49
CA ARG A 24 2.45 -12.27 -12.19
C ARG A 24 2.27 -13.77 -11.99
N PRO A 25 3.33 -14.58 -12.18
CA PRO A 25 3.27 -16.05 -12.13
C PRO A 25 3.01 -16.66 -10.73
N ARG A 26 2.64 -15.88 -9.70
CA ARG A 26 2.39 -16.36 -8.32
C ARG A 26 0.90 -16.37 -7.99
N GLY A 27 0.48 -17.26 -7.09
CA GLY A 27 -0.94 -17.43 -6.72
C GLY A 27 -1.58 -16.17 -6.10
N LEU A 28 -2.89 -15.99 -6.33
CA LEU A 28 -3.65 -14.79 -5.94
C LEU A 28 -3.62 -14.50 -4.43
N ALA A 29 -3.69 -15.52 -3.57
CA ALA A 29 -3.64 -15.35 -2.12
C ALA A 29 -2.28 -14.81 -1.63
N GLU A 30 -1.18 -15.41 -2.11
CA GLU A 30 0.18 -14.94 -1.80
C GLU A 30 0.39 -13.51 -2.28
N ARG A 31 -0.20 -13.15 -3.44
CA ARG A 31 -0.13 -11.80 -3.98
C ARG A 31 -0.89 -10.80 -3.12
N ARG A 32 -2.10 -11.14 -2.69
CA ARG A 32 -2.92 -10.31 -1.80
C ARG A 32 -2.17 -10.01 -0.51
N ASP A 33 -1.57 -11.03 0.11
CA ASP A 33 -0.83 -10.89 1.35
C ASP A 33 0.42 -10.02 1.18
N GLN A 34 1.16 -10.18 0.06
CA GLN A 34 2.30 -9.31 -0.25
C GLN A 34 1.89 -7.86 -0.45
N LEU A 35 0.79 -7.60 -1.16
CA LEU A 35 0.27 -6.25 -1.39
C LEU A 35 -0.24 -5.62 -0.10
N ASP A 36 -1.00 -6.34 0.71
CA ASP A 36 -1.49 -5.87 2.01
C ASP A 36 -0.31 -5.52 2.94
N SER A 37 0.68 -6.40 3.04
CA SER A 37 1.88 -6.17 3.86
C SER A 37 2.66 -4.92 3.42
N ARG A 38 2.86 -4.74 2.10
CA ARG A 38 3.50 -3.53 1.57
C ARG A 38 2.70 -2.27 1.84
N LEU A 39 1.39 -2.29 1.62
CA LEU A 39 0.52 -1.14 1.88
C LEU A 39 0.50 -0.77 3.36
N ARG A 40 0.47 -1.75 4.27
CA ARG A 40 0.57 -1.51 5.72
C ARG A 40 1.89 -0.83 6.10
N ASN A 41 3.01 -1.26 5.52
CA ASN A 41 4.31 -0.65 5.78
C ASN A 41 4.36 0.80 5.27
N ILE A 42 3.91 1.03 4.04
CA ILE A 42 3.83 2.35 3.43
C ILE A 42 2.96 3.29 4.27
N GLU A 43 1.78 2.82 4.70
CA GLU A 43 0.86 3.59 5.54
C GLU A 43 1.49 3.95 6.89
N ALA A 44 2.11 2.98 7.56
CA ALA A 44 2.78 3.19 8.85
C ALA A 44 3.91 4.22 8.72
N THR A 45 4.72 4.10 7.66
CA THR A 45 5.83 5.03 7.39
C THR A 45 5.32 6.43 7.07
N ALA A 46 4.26 6.55 6.26
CA ALA A 46 3.64 7.84 5.93
C ALA A 46 2.99 8.52 7.14
N ARG A 47 2.36 7.76 8.03
CA ARG A 47 1.83 8.29 9.30
C ARG A 47 2.94 8.84 10.18
N ARG A 48 4.07 8.12 10.30
CA ARG A 48 5.24 8.59 11.06
C ARG A 48 5.85 9.85 10.43
N ALA A 49 6.03 9.86 9.12
CA ALA A 49 6.57 11.01 8.40
C ALA A 49 5.69 12.25 8.53
N LEU A 50 4.36 12.09 8.51
CA LEU A 50 3.40 13.18 8.73
C LEU A 50 3.59 13.85 10.11
N VAL A 51 3.79 13.06 11.16
CA VAL A 51 4.02 13.58 12.53
C VAL A 51 5.35 14.32 12.63
N SER A 52 6.38 13.84 11.95
CA SER A 52 7.73 14.41 11.99
C SER A 52 7.98 15.52 10.96
N GLY A 53 7.00 15.86 10.11
CA GLY A 53 7.19 16.80 8.99
C GLY A 53 8.16 16.28 7.91
N ALA A 54 8.42 14.98 7.88
CA ALA A 54 9.36 14.33 6.96
C ALA A 54 8.67 13.84 5.67
N GLY A 55 9.48 13.45 4.69
CA GLY A 55 9.04 12.75 3.47
C GLY A 55 9.08 11.22 3.61
N VAL A 56 8.50 10.52 2.64
CA VAL A 56 8.56 9.05 2.51
C VAL A 56 9.26 8.69 1.20
N LEU A 57 10.23 7.79 1.25
CA LEU A 57 10.85 7.17 0.07
C LEU A 57 10.33 5.73 -0.05
N ILE A 58 9.92 5.34 -1.26
CA ILE A 58 9.39 4.01 -1.57
C ILE A 58 10.27 3.39 -2.66
N TRP A 59 10.73 2.16 -2.43
CA TRP A 59 11.58 1.38 -3.34
C TRP A 59 11.13 -0.08 -3.39
#